data_AF-A0A7C7NUF8-F1
#
_entry.id   AF-A0A7C7NUF8-F1
#
_cell.length_a   1.000
_cell.length_b   1.000
_cell.length_c   1.000
_cell.angle_alpha   90.00
_cell.angle_beta   90.00
_cell.angle_gamma   90.00
#
_symmetry.space_group_name_H-M   'P 1'
#
loop_
_entity.id
_entity.type
_entity.pdbx_description
1 polymer ?
#
loop_
_entity_poly.entity_id
_entity_poly.type
_entity_poly.pdbx_seq_one_letter_code
_entity_poly.pdbx_strand_id
1 'polypeptide(L)'
;MKQGFKAVTSIGLAKETESPENPGALEKRVALIPEHIKRLVDRGFNIFVEHGAGESIGFPDSEYQASGAVMESNDSIYKNKNMMIKLVV
;
A
#
# COMPACT_ATOMS: atom_id res chain seq x y z
N MET A 1 29.06 12.15 10.05
CA MET A 1 28.61 11.57 8.76
C MET A 1 27.10 11.72 8.70
N LYS A 2 26.57 12.59 7.83
CA LYS A 2 25.11 12.69 7.65
C LYS A 2 24.68 11.42 6.93
N GLN A 3 23.87 10.58 7.56
CA GLN A 3 23.22 9.48 6.83
C GLN A 3 22.45 10.14 5.67
N GLY A 4 22.92 9.94 4.44
CA GLY A 4 22.26 10.46 3.25
C GLY A 4 20.84 9.93 3.22
N PHE A 5 19.87 10.76 2.82
CA PHE A 5 18.51 10.31 2.61
C PHE A 5 18.54 9.12 1.64
N LYS A 6 18.14 7.93 2.12
CA LYS A 6 17.94 6.78 1.26
C LYS A 6 16.77 7.14 0.34
N ALA A 7 16.98 7.07 -0.97
CA ALA A 7 15.92 7.34 -1.93
C ALA A 7 14.73 6.42 -1.62
N VAL A 8 13.53 7.00 -1.50
CA VAL A 8 12.30 6.21 -1.38
C VAL A 8 12.13 5.47 -2.70
N THR A 9 12.29 4.15 -2.67
CA THR A 9 12.20 3.29 -3.86
C THR A 9 11.15 2.20 -3.71
N SER A 10 10.70 1.95 -2.48
CA SER A 10 9.67 0.95 -2.15
C SER A 10 8.59 1.58 -1.28
N ILE A 11 7.33 1.47 -1.72
CA ILE A 11 6.15 2.01 -1.05
C ILE A 11 5.19 0.85 -0.80
N GLY A 12 4.76 0.68 0.45
CA GLY A 12 3.70 -0.26 0.83
C GLY A 12 2.36 0.45 1.01
N LEU A 13 1.29 -0.13 0.47
CA LEU A 13 -0.10 0.24 0.72
C LEU A 13 -0.73 -0.85 1.59
N ALA A 14 -0.99 -0.54 2.86
CA ALA A 14 -1.64 -1.48 3.77
C ALA A 14 -3.16 -1.41 3.64
N LYS A 15 -3.83 -2.52 3.95
CA LYS A 15 -5.29 -2.58 4.03
C LYS A 15 -5.74 -1.89 5.32
N GLU A 16 -6.94 -1.31 5.27
CA GLU A 16 -7.61 -0.84 6.47
C GLU A 16 -8.20 -2.05 7.22
N THR A 17 -7.47 -2.48 8.24
CA THR A 17 -7.87 -3.55 9.16
C THR A 17 -7.82 -3.04 10.59
N GLU A 18 -8.37 -3.84 11.51
CA GLU A 18 -8.20 -3.57 12.93
C GLU A 18 -6.72 -3.61 13.27
N SER A 19 -6.27 -2.57 13.97
CA SER A 19 -4.89 -2.41 14.40
C SER A 19 -4.86 -1.58 15.68
N PRO A 20 -3.76 -1.59 16.46
CA PRO A 20 -3.65 -0.76 17.67
C PRO A 20 -3.93 0.73 17.41
N GLU A 21 -3.58 1.23 16.22
CA GLU A 21 -3.85 2.58 15.76
C GLU A 21 -5.23 2.79 15.11
N ASN A 22 -6.03 1.73 14.92
CA ASN A 22 -7.37 1.78 14.31
C ASN A 22 -8.32 0.73 14.96
N PRO A 23 -8.75 0.96 16.22
CA PRO A 23 -9.57 0.00 16.95
C PRO A 23 -10.98 -0.12 16.35
N GLY A 24 -11.47 -1.36 16.19
CA GLY A 24 -12.82 -1.63 15.67
C GLY A 24 -13.01 -1.52 14.15
N ALA A 25 -11.99 -1.10 13.40
CA ALA A 25 -11.87 -1.05 11.94
C ALA A 25 -13.17 -1.07 11.12
N LEU A 26 -13.80 0.10 11.05
CA LEU A 26 -14.95 0.36 10.17
C LEU A 26 -14.58 1.07 8.87
N GLU A 27 -13.29 1.40 8.71
CA GLU A 27 -12.81 2.08 7.51
C GLU A 27 -12.81 1.12 6.31
N LYS A 28 -13.41 1.56 5.21
CA LYS A 28 -13.58 0.78 3.98
C LYS A 28 -12.85 1.38 2.80
N ARG A 29 -12.42 2.64 2.90
CA ARG A 29 -11.64 3.32 1.88
C ARG A 29 -10.24 2.74 1.84
N VAL A 30 -9.54 3.03 0.75
CA VAL A 30 -8.12 2.74 0.57
C VAL A 30 -7.41 4.04 0.23
N ALA A 31 -6.17 4.20 0.70
CA ALA A 31 -5.41 5.43 0.44
C ALA A 31 -5.06 5.61 -1.04
N LEU A 32 -4.86 4.52 -1.78
CA LEU A 32 -4.50 4.53 -3.20
C LEU A 32 -5.29 3.50 -4.01
N ILE A 33 -5.79 3.93 -5.17
CA ILE A 33 -6.50 3.09 -6.14
C ILE A 33 -5.56 2.63 -7.27
N PRO A 34 -5.94 1.66 -8.12
CA PRO A 34 -5.08 1.15 -9.21
C PRO A 34 -4.50 2.25 -10.12
N GLU A 35 -5.27 3.29 -10.45
CA GLU A 35 -4.78 4.43 -11.24
C GLU A 35 -3.60 5.15 -10.57
N HIS A 36 -3.63 5.30 -9.25
CA HIS A 36 -2.52 5.91 -8.50
C HIS A 36 -1.29 5.01 -8.51
N ILE A 37 -1.49 3.69 -8.40
CA ILE A 37 -0.41 2.70 -8.47
C ILE A 37 0.30 2.79 -9.82
N LYS A 38 -0.45 2.77 -10.93
CA LYS A 38 0.07 2.92 -12.30
C LYS A 38 0.98 4.15 -12.40
N ARG A 39 0.52 5.30 -11.90
CA ARG A 39 1.27 6.58 -11.92
C ARG A 39 2.54 6.58 -11.09
N LEU A 40 2.61 5.80 -10.02
CA LEU A 40 3.80 5.68 -9.18
C LEU A 40 4.80 4.68 -9.81
N VAL A 41 4.31 3.56 -10.33
CA VAL A 41 5.11 2.59 -11.08
C VAL A 41 5.75 3.25 -12.30
N ASP A 42 4.99 4.04 -13.07
CA ASP A 42 5.51 4.78 -14.23
C ASP A 42 6.59 5.82 -13.85
N ARG A 43 6.66 6.22 -12.58
CA ARG A 43 7.71 7.11 -12.02
C ARG A 43 8.90 6.35 -11.42
N GLY A 44 8.91 5.02 -11.51
CA GLY A 44 10.01 4.16 -11.05
C GLY A 44 9.93 3.72 -9.59
N PHE A 45 8.79 3.86 -8.93
CA PHE A 45 8.59 3.31 -7.58
C PHE A 45 8.19 1.83 -7.64
N ASN A 46 8.73 1.02 -6.73
CA ASN A 46 8.24 -0.33 -6.48
C ASN A 46 7.06 -0.26 -5.51
N ILE A 47 5.87 -0.63 -5.97
CA ILE A 47 4.65 -0.58 -5.18
C ILE A 47 4.28 -1.98 -4.70
N PHE A 48 4.02 -2.10 -3.40
CA PHE A 48 3.51 -3.29 -2.77
C PHE A 48 2.14 -2.98 -2.18
N VAL A 49 1.17 -3.88 -2.35
CA VAL A 49 -0.20 -3.69 -1.89
C VAL A 49 -0.61 -4.90 -1.06
N GLU A 50 -1.21 -4.67 0.10
CA GLU A 50 -1.78 -5.75 0.88
C GLU A 50 -2.98 -6.39 0.15
N HIS A 51 -3.06 -7.73 0.18
CA HIS A 51 -4.19 -8.47 -0.35
C HIS A 51 -5.53 -7.93 0.18
N GLY A 52 -6.44 -7.66 -0.75
CA GLY A 52 -7.78 -7.18 -0.46
C GLY A 52 -7.87 -5.74 0.04
N ALA A 53 -6.84 -4.90 -0.18
CA ALA A 53 -6.84 -3.50 0.24
C ALA A 53 -7.98 -2.66 -0.36
N GLY A 54 -8.34 -2.92 -1.62
CA GLY A 54 -9.38 -2.17 -2.35
C GLY A 54 -10.72 -2.89 -2.52
N GLU A 55 -10.86 -4.12 -2.01
CA GLU A 55 -12.05 -4.98 -2.25
C GLU A 55 -13.35 -4.31 -1.80
N SER A 56 -13.34 -3.66 -0.63
CA SER A 56 -14.52 -3.01 -0.05
C SER A 56 -15.10 -1.87 -0.89
N ILE A 57 -14.34 -1.36 -1.87
CA ILE A 57 -14.76 -0.28 -2.76
C ILE A 57 -14.68 -0.68 -4.25
N GLY A 58 -14.57 -1.98 -4.54
CA GLY A 58 -14.66 -2.51 -5.90
C GLY A 58 -13.35 -2.54 -6.69
N PHE A 59 -12.20 -2.46 -6.03
CA PHE A 59 -10.90 -2.67 -6.68
C PHE A 59 -10.29 -4.02 -6.25
N PRO A 60 -10.44 -5.08 -7.05
CA PRO A 60 -9.85 -6.38 -6.75
C PRO A 60 -8.33 -6.35 -6.93
N ASP A 61 -7.63 -7.29 -6.29
CA ASP A 61 -6.17 -7.44 -6.37
C ASP A 61 -5.64 -7.49 -7.81
N SER A 62 -6.41 -8.08 -8.73
CA SER A 62 -6.03 -8.19 -10.14
C SER A 62 -5.84 -6.82 -10.81
N GLU A 63 -6.59 -5.78 -10.42
CA GLU A 63 -6.42 -4.43 -10.96
C GLU A 63 -5.16 -3.75 -10.42
N TYR A 64 -4.81 -4.00 -9.15
CA TYR A 64 -3.54 -3.54 -8.57
C TYR A 64 -2.35 -4.21 -9.27
N GLN A 65 -2.42 -5.52 -9.51
CA GLN A 65 -1.41 -6.27 -10.26
C GLN A 65 -1.28 -5.78 -11.70
N ALA A 66 -2.39 -5.56 -12.41
CA ALA A 66 -2.39 -5.01 -13.76
C ALA A 66 -1.79 -3.59 -13.82
N SER A 67 -1.82 -2.85 -12.71
CA SER A 67 -1.20 -1.54 -12.56
C SER A 67 0.28 -1.59 -12.18
N GLY A 68 0.84 -2.80 -11.99
CA GLY A 68 2.26 -3.02 -11.69
C GLY A 68 2.60 -3.16 -10.20
N ALA A 69 1.62 -3.29 -9.31
CA ALA A 69 1.89 -3.60 -7.91
C ALA A 69 2.24 -5.08 -7.70
N VAL A 70 3.03 -5.33 -6.66
CA VAL A 70 3.24 -6.66 -6.08
C VAL A 70 2.28 -6.83 -4.91
N MET A 71 1.48 -7.89 -4.92
CA MET A 71 0.58 -8.19 -3.80
C MET A 71 1.34 -8.88 -2.66
N GLU A 72 1.04 -8.50 -1.42
CA GLU A 72 1.68 -9.01 -0.22
C GLU A 72 0.65 -9.32 0.88
N SER A 73 1.01 -10.19 1.83
CA SER A 73 0.19 -10.42 3.02
C SER A 73 0.37 -9.30 4.04
N ASN A 74 -0.57 -9.22 4.99
CA ASN A 74 -0.48 -8.31 6.15
C ASN A 74 0.86 -8.41 6.88
N ASP A 75 1.41 -9.62 7.05
CA ASP A 75 2.70 -9.80 7.73
C ASP A 75 3.89 -9.29 6.93
N SER A 76 3.85 -9.37 5.60
CA SER A 76 4.95 -8.95 4.72
C SER A 76 4.91 -7.46 4.38
N ILE A 77 3.72 -6.84 4.34
CA ILE A 77 3.57 -5.46 3.87
C ILE A 77 4.33 -4.46 4.75
N TYR A 78 4.43 -4.73 6.06
CA TYR A 78 5.17 -3.88 7.02
C TYR A 78 6.68 -4.14 7.05
N LYS A 79 7.20 -5.08 6.26
CA LYS A 79 8.63 -5.45 6.26
C LYS A 79 9.36 -4.78 5.09
N ASN A 80 10.54 -4.23 5.37
CA ASN A 80 11.51 -3.73 4.39
C ASN A 80 11.00 -2.66 3.40
N LYS A 81 9.98 -1.87 3.77
CA LYS A 81 9.50 -0.75 2.95
C LYS A 81 10.21 0.55 3.34
N ASN A 82 10.41 1.45 2.38
CA ASN A 82 10.94 2.78 2.68
C ASN A 82 9.84 3.76 3.13
N MET A 83 8.61 3.53 2.66
CA MET A 83 7.44 4.33 3.00
C MET A 83 6.20 3.43 3.09
N MET A 84 5.35 3.71 4.06
CA MET A 84 4.04 3.08 4.21
C MET A 84 2.95 4.12 4.01
N ILE A 85 1.91 3.75 3.29
CA ILE A 85 0.70 4.55 3.08
C ILE A 85 -0.47 3.72 3.59
N LYS A 86 -1.23 4.30 4.50
CA LYS A 86 -2.43 3.73 5.13
C LYS A 86 -3.32 4.91 5.53
N LEU A 87 -4.63 4.71 5.56
CA LEU A 87 -5.56 5.62 6.22
C LEU A 87 -5.59 5.30 7.73
N VAL A 88 -5.84 6.30 8.55
CA VAL A 88 -6.06 6.09 9.99
C VAL A 88 -7.26 6.96 10.35
N VAL A 89 -8.20 6.40 11.11
CA VAL A 89 -9.41 7.09 11.60
C VAL A 89 -9.40 7.20 13.11
#